data_AF-A0AAN2A3R8-F1
#
_entry.id   AF-A0AAN2A3R8-F1
#
_cell.length_a   1.000
_cell.length_b   1.000
_cell.length_c   1.000
_cell.angle_alpha   90.00
_cell.angle_beta   90.00
_cell.angle_gamma   90.00
#
_symmetry.space_group_name_H-M   'P 1'
#
loop_
_entity.id
_entity.type
_entity.pdbx_description
1 polymer ?
#
loop_
_entity_poly.entity_id
_entity_poly.type
_entity_poly.pdbx_seq_one_letter_code
_entity_poly.pdbx_strand_id
1 'polypeptide(L)'
;MFAQALAKGMSSTDSYSAAGYKGDRTAASRLSTNVNITRRVDEIKNRVAEKAEWSAADRLMSLKAIHNASTKDDRRTAIAAIAEANKMQGSYAPTKTENGEPGGWKQAEDKTWRQVLRGEKH
;
A
#
# COMPACT_ATOMS: atom_id res chain seq x y z
N MET A 1 -12.31 12.03 1.14
CA MET A 1 -10.91 12.51 0.98
C MET A 1 -10.47 13.48 2.09
N PHE A 2 -11.21 14.54 2.41
CA PHE A 2 -10.82 15.55 3.43
C PHE A 2 -10.37 15.00 4.81
N ALA A 3 -11.22 14.22 5.48
CA ALA A 3 -10.90 13.65 6.80
C ALA A 3 -9.68 12.71 6.76
N GLN A 4 -9.44 12.03 5.63
CA GLN A 4 -8.28 11.16 5.48
C GLN A 4 -6.98 11.97 5.32
N ALA A 5 -7.02 13.10 4.60
CA ALA A 5 -5.89 14.01 4.46
C ALA A 5 -5.53 14.65 5.81
N LEU A 6 -6.53 15.09 6.59
CA LEU A 6 -6.33 15.57 7.96
C LEU A 6 -5.73 14.51 8.89
N ALA A 7 -6.20 13.26 8.82
CA ALA A 7 -5.65 12.16 9.61
C ALA A 7 -4.18 11.85 9.27
N LYS A 8 -3.75 12.17 8.04
CA LYS A 8 -2.35 12.06 7.58
C LYS A 8 -1.48 13.27 7.96
N GLY A 9 -2.05 14.28 8.64
CA GLY A 9 -1.32 15.45 9.13
C GLY A 9 -1.27 16.64 8.16
N MET A 10 -2.05 16.62 7.08
CA MET A 10 -2.15 17.78 6.18
C MET A 10 -2.93 18.94 6.83
N SER A 11 -2.65 20.17 6.42
CA SER A 11 -3.40 21.33 6.90
C SER A 11 -4.86 21.29 6.42
N SER A 12 -5.77 21.97 7.12
CA SER A 12 -7.18 22.03 6.72
C SER A 12 -7.34 22.62 5.32
N THR A 13 -6.57 23.64 4.95
CA THR A 13 -6.65 24.25 3.62
C THR A 13 -6.20 23.28 2.53
N ASP A 14 -5.07 22.60 2.75
CA ASP A 14 -4.51 21.66 1.76
C ASP A 14 -5.40 20.42 1.62
N SER A 15 -5.93 19.92 2.74
CA SER A 15 -6.89 18.81 2.76
C SER A 15 -8.16 19.16 2.00
N TYR A 16 -8.61 20.42 2.07
CA TYR A 16 -9.83 20.91 1.41
C TYR A 16 -9.65 20.95 -0.10
N SER A 17 -8.54 21.53 -0.55
CA SER A 17 -8.15 21.56 -1.96
C SER A 17 -7.92 20.15 -2.52
N ALA A 18 -7.21 19.29 -1.79
CA ALA A 18 -6.95 17.91 -2.18
C ALA A 18 -8.24 17.06 -2.25
N ALA A 19 -9.27 17.44 -1.51
CA ALA A 19 -10.59 16.81 -1.59
C ALA A 19 -11.44 17.32 -2.76
N GLY A 20 -10.95 18.29 -3.54
CA GLY A 20 -11.65 18.86 -4.69
C GLY A 20 -12.72 19.88 -4.34
N TYR A 21 -12.75 20.36 -3.09
CA TYR A 21 -13.69 21.40 -2.69
C TYR A 21 -13.24 22.77 -3.23
N LYS A 22 -14.21 23.54 -3.71
CA LYS A 22 -14.00 24.94 -4.11
C LYS A 22 -14.37 25.84 -2.93
N GLY A 23 -13.51 26.82 -2.61
CA GLY A 23 -13.77 27.82 -1.56
C GLY A 23 -12.53 28.23 -0.79
N ASP A 24 -12.74 29.07 0.22
CA ASP A 24 -11.67 29.79 0.91
C ASP A 24 -11.24 29.08 2.21
N ARG A 25 -10.09 29.50 2.78
CA ARG A 25 -9.54 28.98 4.05
C ARG A 25 -10.58 28.96 5.19
N THR A 26 -11.51 29.91 5.23
CA THR A 26 -12.57 29.97 6.23
C THR A 26 -13.56 28.80 6.12
N ALA A 27 -13.91 28.39 4.89
CA ALA A 27 -14.77 27.23 4.65
C ALA A 27 -14.06 25.94 5.06
N ALA A 28 -12.76 25.81 4.74
CA ALA A 28 -11.93 24.69 5.18
C ALA A 28 -11.84 24.60 6.72
N SER A 29 -11.68 25.75 7.39
CA SER A 29 -11.67 25.83 8.86
C SER A 29 -12.98 25.35 9.47
N ARG A 30 -14.12 25.84 8.97
CA ARG A 30 -15.46 25.40 9.41
C ARG A 30 -15.71 23.92 9.19
N LEU A 31 -15.23 23.37 8.07
CA LEU A 31 -15.37 21.94 7.81
C LEU A 31 -14.48 21.10 8.74
N SER A 32 -13.28 21.59 9.09
CA SER A 32 -12.39 20.89 10.01
C SER A 32 -12.90 20.83 11.46
N THR A 33 -13.73 21.80 11.87
CA THR A 33 -14.37 21.82 13.19
C THR A 33 -15.73 21.11 13.22
N ASN A 34 -16.20 20.59 12.07
CA ASN A 34 -17.44 19.84 12.03
C ASN A 34 -17.30 18.51 12.80
N VAL A 35 -18.20 18.28 13.77
CA VAL A 35 -18.17 17.11 14.66
C VAL A 35 -18.10 15.78 13.90
N ASN A 36 -18.78 15.65 12.75
CA ASN A 36 -18.71 14.42 11.95
C ASN A 36 -17.35 14.21 11.32
N ILE A 37 -16.67 15.29 10.91
CA ILE A 37 -15.32 15.22 10.37
C ILE A 37 -14.33 14.89 11.47
N THR A 38 -14.41 15.55 12.63
CA THR A 38 -13.55 15.27 13.79
C THR A 38 -13.67 13.81 14.22
N ARG A 39 -14.89 13.32 14.42
CA ARG A 39 -15.15 11.91 14.74
C ARG A 39 -14.53 10.97 13.71
N ARG A 40 -14.65 11.31 12.42
CA ARG A 40 -14.07 10.48 11.35
C ARG A 40 -12.55 10.49 11.34
N VAL A 41 -11.92 11.63 11.66
CA VAL A 41 -10.47 11.73 11.81
C VAL A 41 -10.00 10.87 12.98
N ASP A 42 -10.69 10.92 14.11
CA ASP A 42 -10.37 10.15 15.31
C ASP A 42 -10.52 8.64 15.08
N GLU A 43 -11.60 8.20 14.42
CA GLU A 43 -11.76 6.80 14.00
C GLU A 43 -10.58 6.30 13.16
N ILE A 44 -10.11 7.13 12.21
CA ILE A 44 -8.98 6.77 11.35
C ILE A 44 -7.70 6.71 12.15
N LYS A 45 -7.44 7.71 13.01
CA LYS A 45 -6.25 7.75 13.87
C LYS A 45 -6.23 6.59 14.86
N ASN A 46 -7.34 6.26 15.48
CA ASN A 46 -7.45 5.16 16.43
C ASN A 46 -7.24 3.80 15.76
N ARG A 47 -7.78 3.59 14.55
CA ARG A 47 -7.50 2.37 13.77
C ARG A 47 -6.02 2.25 13.38
N VAL A 48 -5.39 3.37 13.04
CA VAL A 48 -3.96 3.40 12.73
C VAL A 48 -3.14 3.16 14.00
N ALA A 49 -3.55 3.73 15.14
CA ALA A 49 -2.93 3.52 16.44
C ALA A 49 -3.03 2.06 16.89
N GLU A 50 -4.19 1.43 16.79
CA GLU A 50 -4.42 0.00 17.06
C GLU A 50 -3.52 -0.90 16.20
N LYS A 51 -3.30 -0.55 14.93
CA LYS A 51 -2.32 -1.23 14.07
C LYS A 51 -0.87 -0.88 14.39
N ALA A 52 -0.63 0.32 14.93
CA ALA A 52 0.68 0.79 15.35
C ALA A 52 1.10 0.21 16.71
N GLU A 53 0.16 -0.31 17.52
CA GLU A 53 0.47 -1.04 18.76
C GLU A 53 1.39 -2.23 18.51
N TRP A 54 1.36 -2.81 17.30
CA TRP A 54 2.43 -3.70 16.86
C TRP A 54 3.47 -2.89 16.12
N SER A 55 4.57 -2.56 16.80
CA SER A 55 5.71 -1.93 16.15
C SER A 55 6.29 -2.86 15.08
N ALA A 56 7.08 -2.30 14.15
CA ALA A 56 7.80 -3.12 13.17
C ALA A 56 8.71 -4.15 13.86
N ALA A 57 9.28 -3.80 15.02
CA ALA A 57 10.09 -4.69 15.83
C ALA A 57 9.26 -5.85 16.41
N ASP A 58 8.06 -5.58 16.92
CA ASP A 58 7.17 -6.62 17.49
C ASP A 58 6.76 -7.65 16.44
N ARG A 59 6.47 -7.18 15.22
CA ARG A 59 6.17 -8.06 14.08
C ARG A 59 7.36 -8.94 13.70
N LEU A 60 8.58 -8.38 13.66
CA LEU A 60 9.79 -9.14 13.39
C LEU A 60 10.10 -10.17 14.49
N MET A 61 9.90 -9.81 15.76
CA MET A 61 10.04 -10.74 16.88
C MET A 61 9.02 -11.88 16.79
N SER A 62 7.77 -11.58 16.45
CA SER A 62 6.73 -12.57 16.24
C SER A 62 7.06 -13.52 15.08
N LEU A 63 7.56 -13.01 13.95
CA LEU A 63 7.99 -13.82 12.82
C LEU A 63 9.17 -14.74 13.17
N LYS A 64 10.13 -14.24 13.96
CA LYS A 64 11.23 -15.06 14.47
C LYS A 64 10.73 -16.18 15.38
N ALA A 65 9.75 -15.92 16.25
CA ALA A 65 9.15 -16.92 17.11
C ALA A 65 8.44 -18.03 16.30
N ILE A 66 7.64 -17.64 15.29
CA ILE A 66 6.99 -18.58 14.37
C ILE A 66 8.02 -19.43 13.63
N HIS A 67 9.07 -18.78 13.10
CA HIS A 67 10.15 -19.48 12.41
C HIS A 67 10.77 -20.56 13.30
N ASN A 68 11.21 -20.19 14.50
CA ASN A 68 11.85 -21.10 15.45
C ASN A 68 10.96 -22.30 15.79
N ALA A 69 9.68 -22.05 16.09
CA ALA A 69 8.72 -23.09 16.40
C ALA A 69 8.44 -24.04 15.22
N SER A 70 8.51 -23.53 13.99
CA SER A 70 8.16 -24.30 12.79
C SER A 70 9.36 -25.00 12.12
N THR A 71 10.59 -24.78 12.59
CA THR A 71 11.82 -25.30 11.94
C THR A 71 11.86 -26.82 11.77
N LYS A 72 11.22 -27.56 12.68
CA LYS A 72 11.26 -29.03 12.70
C LYS A 72 10.03 -29.66 12.04
N ASP A 73 8.84 -29.15 12.35
CA ASP A 73 7.57 -29.81 12.01
C ASP A 73 6.89 -29.22 10.77
N ASP A 74 7.11 -27.93 10.47
CA ASP A 74 6.55 -27.27 9.28
C ASP A 74 7.54 -26.29 8.66
N ARG A 75 8.44 -26.86 7.85
CA ARG A 75 9.47 -26.10 7.13
C ARG A 75 8.89 -25.04 6.20
N ARG A 76 7.68 -25.23 5.65
CA ARG A 76 7.05 -24.23 4.77
C ARG A 76 6.68 -22.98 5.55
N THR A 77 6.09 -23.15 6.73
CA THR A 77 5.79 -22.03 7.63
C THR A 77 7.06 -21.33 8.11
N ALA A 78 8.11 -22.09 8.42
CA ALA A 78 9.41 -21.53 8.78
C ALA A 78 10.03 -20.66 7.65
N ILE A 79 9.95 -21.11 6.40
CA ILE A 79 10.45 -20.37 5.23
C ILE A 79 9.60 -19.12 4.97
N ALA A 80 8.28 -19.24 5.06
CA ALA A 80 7.36 -18.12 4.87
C ALA A 80 7.60 -17.00 5.89
N ALA A 81 7.82 -17.36 7.17
CA ALA A 81 8.10 -16.39 8.22
C ALA A 81 9.40 -15.61 7.98
N ILE A 82 10.47 -16.29 7.55
CA ILE A 82 11.74 -15.62 7.18
C ILE A 82 11.55 -14.73 5.95
N ALA A 83 10.86 -15.22 4.92
CA ALA A 83 10.64 -14.46 3.70
C ALA A 83 9.88 -13.16 3.99
N GLU A 84 8.88 -13.20 4.88
CA GLU A 84 8.14 -12.01 5.28
C GLU A 84 8.98 -11.04 6.12
N ALA A 85 9.80 -11.56 7.04
CA ALA A 85 10.73 -10.73 7.82
C ALA A 85 11.73 -10.00 6.90
N ASN A 86 12.24 -10.68 5.87
CA ASN A 86 13.16 -10.10 4.89
C ASN A 86 12.49 -9.00 4.06
N LYS A 87 11.25 -9.20 3.61
CA LYS A 87 10.47 -8.15 2.92
C LYS A 87 10.31 -6.91 3.80
N MET A 88 10.01 -7.11 5.08
CA MET A 88 9.85 -6.02 6.05
C MET A 88 11.16 -5.26 6.31
N GLN A 89 12.30 -5.93 6.26
CA GLN A 89 13.63 -5.32 6.38
C GLN A 89 14.13 -4.70 5.07
N GLY A 90 13.39 -4.84 3.97
CA GLY A 90 13.78 -4.33 2.65
C GLY A 90 14.83 -5.17 1.93
N SER A 91 15.11 -6.39 2.38
CA SER A 91 16.10 -7.30 1.77
C SER A 91 15.53 -8.16 0.62
N TYR A 92 14.23 -8.05 0.32
CA TYR A 92 13.61 -8.59 -0.88
C TYR A 92 13.44 -7.48 -1.93
N ALA A 93 13.95 -7.69 -3.14
CA ALA A 93 13.69 -6.79 -4.26
C ALA A 93 12.17 -6.69 -4.49
N PRO A 94 11.61 -5.48 -4.64
CA PRO A 94 10.17 -5.33 -4.83
C PRO A 94 9.75 -6.09 -6.08
N THR A 95 8.81 -7.02 -5.93
CA THR A 95 8.14 -7.64 -7.07
C THR A 95 7.40 -6.54 -7.80
N LYS A 96 7.84 -6.19 -9.02
CA LYS A 96 7.16 -5.23 -9.87
C LYS A 96 5.85 -5.85 -10.35
N THR A 97 4.80 -5.76 -9.55
CA THR A 97 3.43 -5.98 -10.02
C THR A 97 3.00 -4.75 -10.80
N GLU A 98 3.09 -4.84 -12.12
CA GLU A 98 2.40 -3.93 -13.01
C GLU A 98 0.90 -4.16 -12.82
N ASN A 99 0.27 -3.36 -11.97
CA ASN A 99 -1.18 -3.21 -11.99
C ASN A 99 -1.52 -2.37 -13.22
N GLY A 100 -1.48 -3.01 -14.38
CA GLY A 100 -1.99 -2.45 -15.62
C GLY A 100 -3.44 -2.05 -15.44
N GLU A 101 -3.77 -0.84 -15.85
CA GLU A 101 -5.09 -0.22 -15.78
C GLU A 101 -6.21 -1.16 -16.29
N PRO A 102 -7.43 -1.11 -15.71
CA PRO A 102 -8.56 -1.84 -16.25
C PRO A 102 -9.00 -1.21 -17.57
N GLY A 103 -8.41 -1.66 -18.68
CA GLY A 103 -8.82 -1.23 -20.03
C GLY A 103 -7.79 -1.36 -21.17
N GLY A 104 -6.56 -1.82 -20.92
CA GLY A 104 -5.53 -1.88 -21.95
C GLY A 104 -5.38 -3.26 -22.63
N TRP A 105 -6.27 -3.65 -23.55
CA TRP A 105 -5.92 -4.70 -24.50
C TRP A 105 -4.89 -4.12 -25.49
N LYS A 106 -3.60 -4.37 -25.26
CA LYS A 106 -2.64 -4.36 -26.36
C LYS A 106 -2.44 -5.80 -26.77
N GLN A 107 -2.91 -6.13 -27.98
CA GLN A 107 -2.53 -7.37 -28.66
C GLN A 107 -1.00 -7.40 -28.68
N ALA A 108 -0.41 -8.25 -27.84
CA ALA A 108 0.92 -8.74 -28.12
C ALA A 108 0.76 -9.60 -29.37
N GLU A 109 1.09 -9.04 -30.54
CA GLU A 109 1.20 -9.83 -31.75
C GLU A 109 2.34 -10.83 -31.53
N ASP A 110 1.98 -12.06 -31.17
CA ASP A 110 2.89 -13.19 -31.16
C ASP A 110 3.25 -13.53 -32.62
N LYS A 111 4.18 -12.76 -33.19
CA LYS A 111 4.85 -13.15 -34.42
C LYS A 111 5.72 -14.35 -34.10
N THR A 112 5.24 -15.53 -34.48
CA THR A 112 6.01 -16.75 -34.38
C THR A 112 7.34 -16.61 -35.14
N TRP A 113 8.42 -17.21 -34.64
CA TRP A 113 9.77 -17.15 -35.24
C TRP A 113 9.82 -17.47 -36.75
N ARG A 114 8.84 -18.23 -37.27
CA ARG A 114 8.68 -18.53 -38.71
C ARG A 114 8.26 -17.35 -39.59
N GLN A 115 7.68 -16.29 -39.01
CA GLN A 115 7.30 -15.07 -39.72
C GLN A 115 8.46 -14.07 -39.79
N VAL A 116 9.25 -13.96 -38.72
CA VAL A 116 10.45 -13.11 -38.67
C VAL A 116 11.47 -13.53 -39.73
N LEU A 117 11.76 -14.83 -39.84
CA LEU A 117 12.72 -15.35 -40.81
C LEU A 117 12.30 -15.20 -42.28
N ARG A 118 11.02 -14.92 -42.56
CA ARG A 118 10.52 -14.70 -43.92
C ARG A 118 10.57 -13.23 -44.36
N GLY A 119 10.82 -12.31 -43.43
CA GLY A 119 10.88 -10.87 -43.69
C GLY A 119 12.28 -10.33 -44.03
N GLU A 120 13.35 -11.12 -43.83
CA GLU A 120 14.73 -10.69 -44.07
C GLU A 120 15.26 -11.02 -45.49
N LYS A 121 14.40 -11.52 -46.37
CA LYS A 121 14.73 -11.64 -47.80
C LYS A 121 13.88 -10.70 -48.62
N HIS A 122 14.18 -9.40 -48.58
CA HIS A 122 14.00 -8.47 -49.69
C HIS A 122 14.87 -7.22 -49.47
#